data_AF-A0A4W2FX03-F1
#
_entry.id   AF-A0A4W2FX03-F1
#
_cell.length_a   1.000
_cell.length_b   1.000
_cell.length_c   1.000
_cell.angle_alpha   90.00
_cell.angle_beta   90.00
_cell.angle_gamma   90.00
#
_symmetry.space_group_name_H-M   'P 1'
#
loop_
_entity.id
_entity.type
_entity.pdbx_description
1 polymer ?
#
loop_
_entity_poly.entity_id
_entity_poly.type
_entity_poly.pdbx_seq_one_letter_code
_entity_poly.pdbx_strand_id
1 'polypeptide(L)' 'MTTVRFIAFIKNALAKDLVLMASFTIWGLVITLPTINPYTKYATMISQAISYTSPVLLLDAENLTNRFSQPQDPQGPILE' A
#
# COMPACT_ATOMS: atom_id res chain seq x y z
N MET A 1 -18.81 27.56 -20.25
CA MET A 1 -18.15 27.37 -21.56
C MET A 1 -16.97 26.39 -21.52
N THR A 2 -16.55 25.87 -20.36
CA THR A 2 -15.35 25.04 -20.18
C THR A 2 -15.62 23.53 -20.29
N THR A 3 -16.72 23.02 -19.71
CA THR A 3 -17.03 21.58 -19.66
C THR A 3 -17.25 20.95 -21.04
N VAL A 4 -17.92 21.66 -21.95
CA VAL A 4 -18.21 21.15 -23.32
C VAL A 4 -16.93 20.96 -24.14
N ARG A 5 -15.95 21.86 -24.00
CA ARG A 5 -14.67 21.78 -24.70
C ARG A 5 -13.82 20.62 -24.18
N PHE A 6 -13.86 20.37 -22.88
CA PHE A 6 -13.15 19.25 -22.25
C PHE A 6 -13.71 17.89 -22.71
N ILE A 7 -15.04 17.75 -22.74
CA ILE A 7 -15.70 16.53 -23.23
C ILE A 7 -15.36 16.28 -24.71
N ALA A 8 -15.38 17.33 -25.54
CA ALA A 8 -14.99 17.22 -26.95
C ALA A 8 -13.52 16.80 -27.12
N PHE A 9 -12.61 17.32 -26.29
CA PHE A 9 -11.21 16.93 -26.27
C PHE A 9 -11.03 15.44 -25.93
N ILE A 10 -11.68 14.96 -24.87
CA ILE A 10 -11.62 13.53 -24.49
C ILE A 10 -12.14 12.65 -25.63
N LYS A 11 -13.29 12.98 -26.23
CA LYS A 11 -13.85 12.22 -27.37
C LYS A 11 -12.88 12.18 -28.55
N ASN A 12 -12.25 13.30 -28.87
CA ASN A 12 -11.27 13.37 -29.95
C ASN A 12 -9.99 12.57 -29.63
N ALA A 13 -9.50 12.63 -28.38
CA ALA A 13 -8.32 11.87 -27.94
C ALA A 13 -8.58 10.36 -27.97
N LEU A 14 -9.76 9.91 -27.52
CA LEU A 14 -10.19 8.51 -27.59
C LEU A 14 -10.31 8.00 -29.03
N ALA A 15 -10.79 8.84 -29.96
CA ALA A 15 -10.93 8.47 -31.37
C ALA A 15 -9.58 8.41 -32.10
N LYS A 16 -8.60 9.21 -31.66
CA LYS A 16 -7.29 9.33 -32.33
C LYS A 16 -6.29 8.32 -31.82
N ASP A 17 -6.19 8.14 -30.51
CA ASP A 17 -5.22 7.23 -29.90
C ASP A 17 -5.75 6.69 -28.57
N LEU A 18 -6.54 5.64 -28.68
CA LEU A 18 -7.12 4.94 -27.53
C LEU A 18 -6.05 4.37 -26.62
N VAL A 19 -4.91 3.92 -27.17
CA VAL A 19 -3.82 3.30 -26.41
C VAL A 19 -3.19 4.33 -25.48
N LEU A 20 -2.95 5.54 -25.98
CA LEU A 20 -2.39 6.63 -25.18
C LEU A 20 -3.37 7.12 -24.09
N MET A 21 -4.67 7.22 -24.40
CA MET A 21 -5.66 7.60 -23.38
C MET A 21 -5.84 6.52 -22.31
N ALA A 22 -5.82 5.24 -22.69
CA ALA A 22 -5.90 4.13 -21.76
C ALA A 22 -4.69 4.09 -20.83
N SER A 23 -3.47 4.27 -21.37
CA SER A 23 -2.24 4.26 -20.56
C SER A 23 -2.23 5.38 -19.52
N PHE A 24 -2.62 6.60 -19.91
CA PHE A 24 -2.71 7.73 -18.98
C PHE A 24 -3.78 7.50 -17.91
N THR A 25 -4.92 6.94 -18.28
CA THR A 25 -6.01 6.62 -17.34
C THR A 25 -5.56 5.58 -16.30
N ILE A 26 -4.93 4.49 -16.76
CA ILE A 26 -4.41 3.44 -15.88
C ILE A 26 -3.32 4.01 -14.97
N TRP A 27 -2.40 4.79 -15.51
CA TRP A 27 -1.33 5.41 -14.73
C TRP A 27 -1.87 6.36 -13.65
N GLY A 28 -2.83 7.22 -14.01
CA GLY A 28 -3.52 8.09 -13.05
C GLY A 28 -4.25 7.30 -11.97
N LEU A 29 -4.89 6.18 -12.34
CA LEU A 29 -5.52 5.30 -11.36
C LEU A 29 -4.50 4.68 -10.42
N VAL A 30 -3.41 4.10 -10.93
CA VAL A 30 -2.35 3.47 -10.12
C VAL A 30 -1.76 4.43 -9.08
N ILE A 31 -1.65 5.73 -9.40
CA ILE A 31 -1.15 6.74 -8.46
C ILE A 31 -2.19 7.12 -7.40
N THR A 32 -3.46 7.23 -7.78
CA THR A 32 -4.52 7.73 -6.90
C THR A 32 -5.12 6.63 -6.02
N LEU A 33 -5.24 5.41 -6.54
CA LEU A 33 -5.87 4.27 -5.89
C LEU A 33 -5.28 3.94 -4.52
N PRO A 34 -3.94 3.98 -4.31
CA PRO A 34 -3.36 3.68 -3.01
C PRO A 34 -3.75 4.66 -1.89
N THR A 35 -4.01 5.92 -2.26
CA THR A 35 -4.37 6.99 -1.31
C THR A 35 -5.82 6.88 -0.86
N ILE A 36 -6.72 6.42 -1.74
CA ILE A 36 -8.15 6.28 -1.45
C ILE A 36 -8.53 4.91 -0.87
N ASN A 37 -7.69 3.89 -1.09
CA ASN A 37 -8.02 2.53 -0.70
C ASN A 37 -7.55 2.24 0.75
N PRO A 38 -8.45 2.01 1.72
CA PRO A 38 -8.08 1.71 3.10
C PRO A 38 -7.30 0.38 3.23
N TYR A 39 -7.40 -0.50 2.23
CA TYR A 39 -6.72 -1.79 2.25
C TYR A 39 -5.22 -1.73 1.96
N THR A 40 -4.70 -0.60 1.46
CA THR A 40 -3.25 -0.46 1.20
C THR A 40 -2.41 -0.57 2.46
N LYS A 41 -2.97 -0.23 3.62
CA LYS A 41 -2.34 -0.44 4.93
C LYS A 41 -1.95 -1.91 5.16
N TYR A 42 -2.78 -2.86 4.75
CA TYR A 42 -2.52 -4.28 4.96
C TYR A 42 -1.32 -4.77 4.13
N ALA A 43 -1.09 -4.20 2.95
CA ALA A 43 0.10 -4.53 2.16
C ALA A 43 1.38 -4.22 2.95
N THR A 44 1.44 -3.06 3.61
CA THR A 44 2.55 -2.70 4.48
C THR A 44 2.64 -3.60 5.72
N MET A 45 1.50 -3.88 6.38
CA MET A 45 1.48 -4.76 7.55
C MET A 45 1.98 -6.18 7.22
N ILE A 46 1.60 -6.74 6.07
CA ILE A 46 2.07 -8.04 5.59
C ILE A 46 3.58 -8.00 5.33
N SER A 47 4.08 -6.96 4.64
CA SER A 47 5.51 -6.83 4.39
C SER A 47 6.34 -6.72 5.67
N GLN A 48 5.78 -6.13 6.74
CA GLN A 48 6.43 -6.03 8.05
C GLN A 48 6.33 -7.32 8.86
N ALA A 49 5.23 -8.07 8.72
CA ALA A 49 5.02 -9.34 9.40
C ALA A 49 5.93 -10.46 8.87
N ILE A 50 6.33 -10.39 7.60
CA ILE A 50 7.24 -11.37 7.00
C ILE A 50 8.68 -11.08 7.44
N SER A 51 9.21 -11.94 8.31
CA SER A 51 10.61 -11.86 8.73
C SER A 51 11.51 -12.58 7.71
N TYR A 52 12.29 -11.82 6.94
CA TYR A 52 13.30 -12.36 6.02
C TYR A 52 14.65 -12.68 6.70
N THR A 53 14.79 -12.31 7.98
CA THR A 53 15.99 -12.54 8.78
C THR A 53 15.62 -13.33 10.03
N SER A 54 16.52 -14.20 10.51
CA SER A 54 16.31 -14.88 11.79
C SER A 54 16.25 -13.85 12.92
N PRO A 55 15.21 -13.87 13.77
CA PRO A 55 15.08 -12.93 14.86
C PRO A 55 16.26 -13.09 15.83
N VAL A 56 17.01 -12.01 16.04
CA VAL A 56 18.09 -11.97 17.03
C VAL A 56 17.47 -11.67 18.39
N LEU A 57 17.69 -12.56 19.36
CA LEU A 57 17.23 -12.34 20.73
C LEU A 57 18.08 -11.24 21.38
N LEU A 58 17.45 -10.09 21.66
CA LEU A 58 18.08 -8.96 22.32
C LEU A 58 18.20 -9.24 23.83
N LEU A 59 19.39 -9.62 24.30
CA LEU A 59 19.68 -9.77 25.73
C LEU A 59 20.06 -8.42 26.34
N ASP A 60 19.10 -7.50 26.45
CA ASP A 60 19.36 -6.17 27.03
C ASP A 60 19.07 -6.10 28.54
N ALA A 61 20.12 -5.97 29.36
CA ALA A 61 20.19 -6.41 30.76
C ALA A 61 19.40 -5.60 31.81
N GLU A 62 18.53 -4.65 31.46
CA GLU A 62 18.01 -3.71 32.48
C GLU A 62 16.51 -3.33 32.41
N ASN A 63 15.72 -3.87 31.48
CA ASN A 63 14.28 -3.55 31.44
C ASN A 63 13.43 -4.72 30.90
N LEU A 64 13.13 -5.67 31.78
CA LEU A 64 12.50 -6.95 31.45
C LEU A 64 10.95 -6.93 31.40
N THR A 65 10.30 -5.77 31.43
CA THR A 65 8.82 -5.73 31.40
C THR A 65 8.24 -5.79 29.98
N ASN A 66 9.07 -5.56 28.95
CA ASN A 66 8.62 -5.48 27.56
C ASN A 66 9.31 -6.52 26.65
N ARG A 67 9.76 -7.65 27.22
CA ARG A 67 10.44 -8.73 26.48
C ARG A 67 9.47 -9.86 26.14
N PHE A 68 9.46 -10.28 24.87
CA PHE A 68 8.89 -11.57 24.46
C PHE A 68 9.78 -12.70 24.98
N SER A 69 9.34 -13.37 26.04
CA SER A 69 10.11 -14.47 26.63
C SER A 69 9.86 -15.80 25.91
N GLN A 70 8.72 -15.89 25.20
CA GLN A 70 8.31 -17.05 24.43
C GLN A 70 7.57 -16.60 23.15
N PRO A 71 7.64 -17.35 22.03
CA PRO A 71 6.90 -17.01 20.81
C PRO A 71 5.37 -16.91 20.96
N GLN A 72 4.81 -17.46 22.04
CA GLN A 72 3.37 -17.47 22.33
C GLN A 72 2.95 -16.43 23.39
N ASP A 73 3.85 -15.50 23.72
CA ASP A 73 3.55 -14.44 24.69
C ASP A 73 2.42 -13.53 24.17
N PRO A 74 1.32 -13.31 24.93
CA PRO A 74 0.19 -12.49 24.48
C PRO A 74 0.53 -11.04 24.11
N GLN A 75 1.71 -10.58 24.51
CA GLN A 75 2.19 -9.22 24.28
C GLN A 75 2.79 -9.02 22.88
N GLY A 76 3.04 -10.11 22.13
CA GLY A 76 3.65 -10.10 20.79
C GLY A 76 2.73 -9.56 19.68
N PRO A 77 3.27 -9.20 18.50
CA PRO A 77 2.46 -8.89 17.33
C PRO A 77 1.62 -10.12 16.92
N ILE A 78 0.29 -9.98 16.95
CA ILE A 78 -0.67 -11.01 16.54
C ILE A 78 -1.17 -10.70 15.11
N LEU A 79 -1.44 -11.72 14.31
CA LEU A 79 -1.84 -11.62 12.90
C LEU A 79 -3.35 -11.89 12.67
N GLU A 80 -4.16 -11.81 13.73
CA GLU A 80 -5.63 -11.99 13.72
C GLU A 80 -6.39 -10.70 13.42
#